data_AF-A0A2P9GXH0-F1
#
_entry.id   AF-A0A2P9GXH0-F1
#
_cell.length_a   1.000
_cell.length_b   1.000
_cell.length_c   1.000
_cell.angle_alpha   90.00
_cell.angle_beta   90.00
_cell.angle_gamma   90.00
#
_symmetry.space_group_name_H-M   'P 1'
#
loop_
_entity.id
_entity.type
_entity.pdbx_description
1 polymer ?
#
loop_
_entity_poly.entity_id
_entity_poly.type
_entity_poly.pdbx_seq_one_letter_code
_entity_poly.pdbx_strand_id
1 'polypeptide(L)'
;MENRLPGADASPYLIVAATLGLGLAGIEQRWEVREDAVELPRSLERALTSLQADQTLREVLGDVLIDLFCAVKRGESALRNARPEPRQNWDLVYLPEQA
;
A
#
# COMPACT_ATOMS: atom_id res chain seq x y z
N MET A 1 -15.81 -10.94 -6.01
CA MET A 1 -14.43 -10.62 -6.44
C MET A 1 -13.49 -11.20 -5.40
N GLU A 2 -12.41 -11.86 -5.83
CA GLU A 2 -11.33 -12.34 -4.96
C GLU A 2 -10.06 -11.55 -5.31
N ASN A 3 -9.58 -10.70 -4.40
CA ASN A 3 -8.36 -9.92 -4.61
C ASN A 3 -7.17 -10.66 -3.98
N ARG A 4 -6.28 -11.19 -4.83
CA ARG A 4 -5.10 -11.97 -4.40
C ARG A 4 -3.82 -11.15 -4.28
N LEU A 5 -3.93 -9.82 -4.41
CA LEU A 5 -2.79 -8.91 -4.33
C LEU A 5 -2.29 -8.65 -2.90
N PRO A 6 -3.14 -8.40 -1.89
CA PRO A 6 -2.66 -8.08 -0.56
C PRO A 6 -1.98 -9.28 0.11
N GLY A 7 -0.81 -9.04 0.71
CA GLY A 7 -0.09 -10.00 1.54
C GLY A 7 -0.71 -10.17 2.93
N ALA A 8 -0.27 -11.18 3.67
CA ALA A 8 -0.75 -11.47 5.02
C ALA A 8 -0.36 -10.39 6.05
N ASP A 9 0.63 -9.56 5.73
CA ASP A 9 1.15 -8.46 6.53
C ASP A 9 0.37 -7.14 6.33
N ALA A 10 -0.53 -7.09 5.36
CA ALA A 10 -1.31 -5.89 5.06
C ALA A 10 -2.50 -5.71 6.02
N SER A 11 -2.79 -4.45 6.37
CA SER A 11 -3.90 -4.13 7.28
C SER A 11 -5.25 -4.51 6.66
N PRO A 12 -6.05 -5.39 7.30
CA PRO A 12 -7.34 -5.82 6.73
C PRO A 12 -8.32 -4.66 6.57
N TYR A 13 -8.27 -3.67 7.47
CA TYR A 13 -9.13 -2.49 7.39
C TYR A 13 -8.81 -1.63 6.16
N LEU A 14 -7.52 -1.39 5.89
CA LEU A 14 -7.10 -0.60 4.74
C LEU A 14 -7.39 -1.33 3.42
N ILE A 15 -7.20 -2.65 3.38
CA ILE A 15 -7.54 -3.47 2.20
C ILE A 15 -9.03 -3.35 1.89
N VAL A 16 -9.89 -3.54 2.89
CA VAL A 16 -11.35 -3.49 2.71
C VAL A 16 -11.79 -2.07 2.30
N ALA A 17 -11.29 -1.04 2.98
CA ALA A 17 -11.61 0.36 2.66
C ALA A 17 -11.22 0.72 1.22
N ALA A 18 -9.99 0.40 0.81
CA ALA A 18 -9.52 0.67 -0.55
C ALA A 18 -10.32 -0.13 -1.60
N THR A 19 -10.58 -1.42 -1.35
CA THR A 19 -11.31 -2.29 -2.30
C THR A 19 -12.74 -1.82 -2.50
N LEU A 20 -13.46 -1.54 -1.42
CA LEU A 20 -14.85 -1.09 -1.49
C LEU A 20 -14.94 0.33 -2.06
N GLY A 21 -14.07 1.23 -1.61
CA GLY A 21 -14.08 2.62 -2.04
C GLY A 21 -13.73 2.80 -3.52
N LEU A 22 -12.69 2.11 -4.02
CA LEU A 22 -12.36 2.11 -5.45
C LEU A 22 -13.43 1.41 -6.30
N GLY A 23 -14.02 0.33 -5.77
CA GLY A 23 -15.14 -0.34 -6.42
C GLY A 23 -16.34 0.59 -6.59
N LEU A 24 -16.69 1.35 -5.55
CA LEU A 24 -17.75 2.35 -5.59
C LEU A 24 -17.41 3.49 -6.57
N ALA A 25 -16.20 4.04 -6.49
CA ALA A 25 -15.74 5.10 -7.39
C ALA A 25 -15.85 4.68 -8.87
N GLY A 26 -15.47 3.45 -9.20
CA GLY A 26 -15.62 2.91 -10.55
C GLY A 26 -17.07 2.78 -11.01
N ILE A 27 -18.01 2.42 -10.11
CA ILE A 27 -19.45 2.37 -10.40
C ILE A 27 -20.00 3.78 -10.64
N GLU A 28 -19.68 4.74 -9.78
CA GLU A 28 -20.17 6.12 -9.86
C GLU A 28 -19.66 6.81 -11.13
N GLN A 29 -18.39 6.60 -11.47
CA GLN A 29 -17.76 7.16 -12.66
C GLN A 29 -17.99 6.33 -13.93
N ARG A 30 -18.64 5.17 -13.81
CA ARG A 30 -18.93 4.23 -14.91
C ARG A 30 -17.69 3.85 -15.72
N TRP A 31 -16.60 3.53 -15.02
CA TRP A 31 -15.37 3.11 -15.68
C TRP A 31 -15.54 1.79 -16.43
N GLU A 32 -14.94 1.72 -17.62
CA GLU A 32 -14.86 0.48 -18.37
C GLU A 32 -13.87 -0.48 -17.70
N VAL A 33 -14.21 -1.76 -17.71
CA VAL A 33 -13.33 -2.81 -17.19
C VAL A 33 -12.15 -2.95 -18.15
N ARG A 34 -10.94 -2.80 -17.62
CA ARG A 34 -9.71 -3.06 -18.37
C ARG A 34 -9.35 -4.54 -18.28
N GLU A 35 -9.11 -5.17 -19.42
CA GLU A 35 -8.64 -6.56 -19.49
C GLU A 35 -7.10 -6.67 -19.46
N ASP A 36 -6.40 -5.55 -19.69
CA ASP A 36 -4.93 -5.55 -19.73
C ASP A 36 -4.32 -5.69 -18.34
N ALA A 37 -3.30 -6.54 -18.23
CA ALA A 37 -2.44 -6.56 -17.05
C ALA A 37 -1.65 -5.25 -16.94
N VAL A 38 -1.80 -4.56 -15.81
CA VAL A 38 -0.99 -3.38 -15.48
C VAL A 38 0.24 -3.83 -14.68
N GLU A 39 1.42 -3.33 -15.04
CA GLU A 39 2.63 -3.59 -14.27
C GLU A 39 2.56 -2.86 -12.91
N LEU A 40 2.68 -3.64 -11.83
CA LEU A 40 2.65 -3.10 -10.48
C LEU A 40 4.03 -2.61 -10.01
N PRO A 41 4.07 -1.63 -9.10
CA PRO A 41 5.33 -1.17 -8.51
C PRO A 41 6.11 -2.33 -7.86
N ARG A 42 7.38 -2.49 -8.25
CA ARG A 42 8.26 -3.56 -7.74
C ARG A 42 9.14 -3.13 -6.55
N SER A 43 8.92 -1.93 -6.02
CA SER A 43 9.60 -1.43 -4.83
C SER A 43 8.64 -0.60 -3.99
N LEU A 44 8.89 -0.59 -2.67
CA LEU A 44 8.10 0.22 -1.74
C LEU A 44 8.15 1.70 -2.12
N GLU A 45 9.32 2.23 -2.49
CA GLU A 45 9.47 3.62 -2.89
C GLU A 45 8.56 3.98 -4.08
N ARG A 46 8.56 3.16 -5.14
CA ARG A 46 7.68 3.38 -6.29
C ARG A 46 6.20 3.25 -5.91
N ALA A 47 5.85 2.29 -5.06
CA ALA A 47 4.47 2.11 -4.61
C ALA A 47 3.96 3.33 -3.83
N LEU A 48 4.77 3.88 -2.91
CA LEU A 48 4.41 5.07 -2.13
C LEU A 48 4.34 6.32 -3.00
N THR A 49 5.22 6.47 -3.98
CA THR A 49 5.16 7.57 -4.95
C THR A 49 3.90 7.50 -5.81
N SER A 50 3.52 6.31 -6.30
CA SER A 50 2.25 6.11 -7.02
C SER A 50 1.04 6.38 -6.13
N LEU A 51 1.01 5.85 -4.91
CA LEU A 51 -0.09 6.06 -3.96
C LEU A 51 -0.29 7.55 -3.64
N GLN A 52 0.80 8.28 -3.42
CA GLN A 52 0.72 9.70 -3.08
C GLN A 52 0.24 10.57 -4.25
N ALA A 53 0.40 10.12 -5.50
CA ALA A 53 -0.07 10.82 -6.70
C ALA A 53 -1.49 10.41 -7.13
N ASP A 54 -2.08 9.37 -6.53
CA ASP A 54 -3.38 8.86 -6.94
C ASP A 54 -4.52 9.69 -6.34
N GLN A 55 -5.20 10.44 -7.21
CA GLN A 55 -6.28 11.32 -6.80
C GLN A 55 -7.55 10.56 -6.36
N THR A 56 -7.83 9.39 -6.95
CA THR A 56 -9.02 8.61 -6.59
C THR A 56 -8.87 8.04 -5.18
N LEU A 57 -7.70 7.49 -4.86
CA LEU A 57 -7.41 6.99 -3.51
C LEU A 57 -7.40 8.11 -2.47
N ARG A 58 -6.96 9.32 -2.83
CA ARG A 58 -7.05 10.50 -1.96
C ARG A 58 -8.50 10.88 -1.67
N GLU A 59 -9.37 10.84 -2.67
CA GLU A 59 -10.80 11.10 -2.47
C GLU A 59 -11.48 10.01 -1.64
N VAL A 60 -11.10 8.75 -1.85
CA VAL A 60 -11.68 7.59 -1.16
C VAL A 60 -11.22 7.49 0.31
N LEU A 61 -9.93 7.68 0.58
CA LEU A 61 -9.32 7.44 1.90
C LEU A 61 -8.98 8.73 2.66
N GLY A 62 -8.94 9.86 1.98
CA GLY A 62 -8.59 11.17 2.52
C GLY A 62 -7.09 11.47 2.43
N ASP A 63 -6.77 12.72 2.10
CA ASP A 63 -5.40 13.22 1.96
C ASP A 63 -4.54 12.97 3.20
N VAL A 64 -5.09 13.26 4.39
CA VAL A 64 -4.38 13.12 5.66
C VAL A 64 -3.95 11.66 5.89
N LEU A 65 -4.81 10.69 5.56
CA LEU A 65 -4.48 9.28 5.72
C LEU A 65 -3.37 8.87 4.76
N ILE A 66 -3.49 9.24 3.48
CA ILE A 66 -2.52 8.92 2.43
C ILE A 66 -1.15 9.50 2.79
N ASP A 67 -1.09 10.78 3.15
CA ASP A 67 0.17 11.45 3.46
C ASP A 67 0.82 10.88 4.73
N LEU A 68 0.04 10.61 5.78
CA LEU A 68 0.54 9.98 7.00
C LEU A 68 1.06 8.56 6.74
N PHE A 69 0.31 7.73 6.02
CA PHE A 69 0.71 6.37 5.68
C PHE A 69 2.04 6.36 4.91
N CYS A 70 2.14 7.21 3.89
CA CYS A 70 3.37 7.37 3.10
C CYS A 70 4.54 7.86 3.95
N ALA A 71 4.34 8.84 4.83
CA ALA A 71 5.38 9.35 5.72
C ALA A 71 5.90 8.26 6.68
N VAL A 72 5.00 7.50 7.31
CA VAL A 72 5.36 6.40 8.22
C VAL A 72 6.16 5.34 7.47
N LYS A 73 5.70 4.88 6.30
CA LYS A 73 6.39 3.83 5.54
C LYS A 73 7.75 4.25 4.98
N ARG A 74 7.90 5.52 4.58
CA ARG A 74 9.23 6.06 4.21
C ARG A 74 10.16 6.13 5.42
N GLY A 75 9.67 6.59 6.57
CA GLY A 75 10.43 6.62 7.81
C GLY A 75 10.89 5.24 8.26
N GLU A 76 9.99 4.26 8.26
CA GLU A 76 10.29 2.86 8.56
C GLU A 76 11.38 2.31 7.63
N SER A 77 11.24 2.52 6.31
CA SER A 77 12.22 2.07 5.32
C SER A 77 13.59 2.73 5.51
N ALA A 78 13.63 4.03 5.79
CA ALA A 78 14.87 4.75 6.06
C ALA A 78 15.57 4.22 7.32
N LEU A 79 14.82 4.01 8.41
CA LEU A 79 15.35 3.44 9.66
C LEU A 79 15.92 2.04 9.45
N ARG A 80 15.22 1.18 8.70
CA ARG A 80 15.70 -0.15 8.32
C ARG A 80 16.99 -0.10 7.51
N ASN A 81 17.05 0.77 6.50
CA ASN A 81 18.20 0.86 5.59
C ASN A 81 19.44 1.49 6.23
N ALA A 82 19.27 2.29 7.30
CA ALA A 82 20.37 2.87 8.05
C ALA A 82 21.11 1.85 8.96
N ARG A 83 20.54 0.64 9.18
CA ARG A 83 21.17 -0.38 10.02
C ARG A 83 22.20 -1.20 9.24
N PRO A 84 23.34 -1.55 9.85
CA PRO A 84 24.19 -2.63 9.35
C PRO A 84 23.37 -3.92 9.27
N GLU A 85 23.53 -4.71 8.21
CA GLU A 85 22.83 -5.99 8.01
C GLU A 85 21.31 -5.95 8.34
N PRO A 86 20.49 -5.19 7.58
CA PRO A 86 19.09 -4.91 7.92
C PRO A 86 18.23 -6.15 8.16
N ARG A 87 18.53 -7.27 7.49
CA ARG A 87 17.82 -8.53 7.70
C ARG A 87 17.93 -9.02 9.14
N GLN A 88 19.14 -9.01 9.69
CA GLN A 88 19.40 -9.51 11.04
C GLN A 88 18.98 -8.47 12.09
N ASN A 89 19.25 -7.20 11.81
CA ASN A 89 19.13 -6.13 12.79
C ASN A 89 17.81 -5.35 12.70
N TRP A 90 16.90 -5.71 11.80
CA TRP A 90 15.55 -5.14 11.70
C TRP A 90 14.51 -6.23 11.44
N ASP A 91 14.64 -6.92 10.31
CA ASP A 91 13.60 -7.83 9.83
C ASP A 91 13.31 -8.93 10.85
N LEU A 92 14.34 -9.62 11.34
CA LEU A 92 14.17 -10.68 12.36
C LEU A 92 13.75 -10.17 13.74
N VAL A 93 13.90 -8.87 14.01
CA VAL A 93 13.56 -8.27 15.32
C VAL A 93 12.13 -7.76 15.33
N TYR A 94 11.63 -7.25 14.20
CA TYR A 94 10.34 -6.56 14.12
C TYR A 94 9.31 -7.24 13.21
N LEU A 95 9.68 -8.23 12.39
CA LEU A 95 8.71 -9.04 11.66
C LEU A 95 8.26 -10.22 12.55
N PRO A 96 6.95 -10.41 12.75
CA PRO A 96 6.38 -11.32 13.75
C PRO A 96 6.48 -12.82 13.43
N GLU A 97 7.35 -13.27 12.51
CA GLU A 97 7.52 -14.70 12.18
C GLU A 97 8.25 -15.51 13.27
N GLN A 98 8.29 -15.03 14.53
CA GLN A 98 8.85 -15.74 15.68
C GLN A 98 7.79 -16.28 16.68
N ALA A 99 6.51 -16.36 16.28
CA ALA A 99 5.46 -16.99 17.08
C ALA A 99 4.98 -18.31 16.46
#